data_AF-A0A7J9H132-F1
#
_entry.id   AF-A0A7J9H132-F1
#
_cell.length_a   1.000
_cell.length_b   1.000
_cell.length_c   1.000
_cell.angle_alpha   90.00
_cell.angle_beta   90.00
_cell.angle_gamma   90.00
#
_symmetry.space_group_name_H-M   'P 1'
#
loop_
_entity.id
_entity.type
_entity.pdbx_description
1 polymer ?
#
loop_
_entity_poly.entity_id
_entity_poly.type
_entity_poly.pdbx_seq_one_letter_code
_entity_poly.pdbx_strand_id
1 'polypeptide(L)'
;MWIAICMPTIQRQSNTLCAFSWMKRREMRLPTYSFFRVSIISQKMKFMLALFEYCNKLELHGLDAIGGPCYNGSGCFHRREALCGKKYEKNYKVDWKKVSDTKADESASFLEETCKVLASCTFEHNTTWGKEMGLIYGFLVEDIITGLNIQCKGWTSMYLSPERDGFLGVAPITLLQTLVQHKRWMDGHLQVFLSRYCPLLYGYKKIPLKLRLAYCPYNLWAANCLATLYIVVMPCLCLLKGISLFPKISSPWLFPFAYVAFVHRAYSLNEFLWCGGTFRGWCNDQRMWLFNRTSAYFFALFETILKLLGYSRLNFVVTAKVSDKEALKRYDGELIEFGATSPMFDILATLAMLNLFGIFGALKKIILDVDEDLQVLEKFGLQTLLCFVLVTINLPVYQALFFRNDNGKMPSSVTYKSIIFAMLACTATMC
;
A
#
# COMPACT_ATOMS: atom_id res chain seq x y z
N MET A 1 -8.43 11.33 28.94
CA MET A 1 -9.55 10.50 28.43
C MET A 1 -9.16 9.93 27.06
N TRP A 2 -9.49 8.68 26.74
CA TRP A 2 -9.11 8.04 25.46
C TRP A 2 -10.29 8.05 24.48
N ILE A 3 -10.02 8.27 23.19
CA ILE A 3 -11.01 8.19 22.11
C ILE A 3 -10.61 7.02 21.20
N ALA A 4 -11.50 6.03 21.06
CA ALA A 4 -11.40 5.01 20.03
C ALA A 4 -12.10 5.50 18.77
N ILE A 5 -11.40 5.47 17.64
CA ILE A 5 -12.02 5.67 16.33
C ILE A 5 -12.38 4.25 15.85
N CYS A 6 -13.68 3.92 15.88
CA CYS A 6 -14.33 2.60 15.80
C CYS A 6 -14.54 1.87 17.14
N MET A 7 -15.81 1.50 17.42
CA MET A 7 -16.28 0.89 18.69
C MET A 7 -15.54 -0.42 19.05
N PRO A 8 -14.89 -0.51 20.23
CA PRO A 8 -14.33 -1.75 20.74
C PRO A 8 -15.24 -2.45 21.78
N THR A 9 -15.09 -3.76 21.91
CA THR A 9 -15.58 -4.55 23.05
C THR A 9 -14.75 -4.33 24.33
N ILE A 10 -15.32 -4.63 25.50
CA ILE A 10 -14.74 -4.41 26.85
C ILE A 10 -13.32 -5.00 27.00
N GLN A 11 -13.07 -6.19 26.45
CA GLN A 11 -11.76 -6.85 26.53
C GLN A 11 -10.64 -6.03 25.86
N ARG A 12 -10.95 -5.34 24.76
CA ARG A 12 -9.99 -4.52 24.00
C ARG A 12 -9.60 -3.27 24.78
N GLN A 13 -10.55 -2.69 25.52
CA GLN A 13 -10.27 -1.58 26.43
C GLN A 13 -9.36 -2.02 27.59
N SER A 14 -9.57 -3.23 28.12
CA SER A 14 -8.75 -3.79 29.21
C SER A 14 -7.27 -3.94 28.83
N ASN A 15 -6.94 -4.50 27.67
CA ASN A 15 -5.55 -4.64 27.22
C ASN A 15 -4.85 -3.29 27.02
N THR A 16 -5.56 -2.31 26.43
CA THR A 16 -5.09 -0.93 26.30
C THR A 16 -4.81 -0.31 27.67
N LEU A 17 -5.76 -0.41 28.59
CA LEU A 17 -5.64 0.13 29.96
C LEU A 17 -4.53 -0.57 30.74
N CYS A 18 -4.34 -1.89 30.55
CA CYS A 18 -3.27 -2.66 31.17
C CYS A 18 -1.89 -2.21 30.67
N ALA A 19 -1.71 -2.07 29.34
CA ALA A 19 -0.49 -1.56 28.76
C ALA A 19 -0.16 -0.14 29.30
N PHE A 20 -1.16 0.74 29.35
CA PHE A 20 -0.97 2.09 29.91
C PHE A 20 -0.68 2.10 31.42
N SER A 21 -1.35 1.24 32.20
CA SER A 21 -1.13 1.09 33.63
C SER A 21 0.26 0.54 33.94
N TRP A 22 0.74 -0.42 33.14
CA TRP A 22 2.08 -0.98 33.23
C TRP A 22 3.16 0.05 32.90
N MET A 23 3.00 0.82 31.81
CA MET A 23 3.94 1.89 31.45
C MET A 23 3.99 3.01 32.49
N LYS A 24 2.82 3.39 33.05
CA LYS A 24 2.74 4.35 34.16
C LYS A 24 3.51 3.88 35.38
N ARG A 25 3.47 2.57 35.68
CA ARG A 25 4.23 1.96 36.79
C ARG A 25 5.75 1.95 36.57
N ARG A 26 6.23 2.06 35.33
CA ARG A 26 7.66 2.06 34.98
C ARG A 26 8.21 3.44 34.59
N GLU A 27 7.46 4.52 34.85
CA GLU A 27 7.83 5.90 34.48
C GLU A 27 8.23 6.08 33.00
N MET A 28 7.76 5.19 32.13
CA MET A 28 8.03 5.28 30.69
C MET A 28 7.17 6.37 30.06
N ARG A 29 7.69 7.03 29.01
CA ARG A 29 6.92 7.98 28.18
C ARG A 29 5.57 7.35 27.83
N LEU A 30 4.49 7.92 28.36
CA LEU A 30 3.15 7.44 28.07
C LEU A 30 2.85 7.66 26.59
N PRO A 31 2.59 6.60 25.81
CA PRO A 31 2.40 6.75 24.39
C PRO A 31 1.11 7.53 24.11
N THR A 32 1.20 8.29 23.04
CA THR A 32 0.13 9.02 22.40
C THR A 32 -0.34 8.21 21.23
N TYR A 33 -1.50 7.64 21.48
CA TYR A 33 -2.16 6.60 20.73
C TYR A 33 -1.45 5.25 20.61
N SER A 34 -2.20 4.20 20.97
CA SER A 34 -1.79 2.82 20.80
C SER A 34 -2.43 2.28 19.52
N PHE A 35 -1.59 1.77 18.63
CA PHE A 35 -1.98 1.01 17.47
C PHE A 35 -2.06 -0.46 17.85
N PHE A 36 -3.21 -1.09 17.66
CA PHE A 36 -3.36 -2.53 17.83
C PHE A 36 -3.16 -3.24 16.50
N ARG A 37 -2.53 -4.42 16.57
CA ARG A 37 -2.54 -5.36 15.45
C ARG A 37 -3.98 -5.60 15.00
N VAL A 38 -4.26 -5.21 13.75
CA VAL A 38 -5.50 -5.51 13.05
C VAL A 38 -5.25 -6.76 12.22
N SER A 39 -5.96 -7.84 12.51
CA SER A 39 -5.98 -9.02 11.66
C SER A 39 -7.14 -8.97 10.70
N ILE A 40 -7.00 -9.65 9.56
CA ILE A 40 -8.02 -9.70 8.52
C ILE A 40 -8.77 -11.03 8.66
N ILE A 41 -10.10 -10.97 8.73
CA ILE A 41 -11.00 -12.11 9.00
C ILE A 41 -10.89 -13.21 7.94
N SER A 42 -10.52 -12.86 6.71
CA SER A 42 -10.21 -13.85 5.69
C SER A 42 -8.82 -14.44 5.92
N GLN A 43 -8.71 -15.32 6.92
CA GLN A 43 -7.49 -16.04 7.25
C GLN A 43 -7.09 -17.05 6.16
N LYS A 44 -8.00 -17.37 5.22
CA LYS A 44 -7.78 -18.46 4.26
C LYS A 44 -6.90 -18.09 3.08
N MET A 45 -6.67 -16.80 2.76
CA MET A 45 -5.82 -16.44 1.63
C MET A 45 -5.11 -15.09 1.74
N LYS A 46 -3.78 -15.19 1.82
CA LYS A 46 -2.79 -14.09 1.75
C LYS A 46 -2.59 -13.54 0.32
N PHE A 47 -3.55 -13.76 -0.59
CA PHE A 47 -3.35 -13.63 -2.03
C PHE A 47 -3.20 -12.18 -2.51
N MET A 48 -4.03 -11.25 -2.00
CA MET A 48 -4.03 -9.84 -2.44
C MET A 48 -3.42 -8.85 -1.44
N LEU A 49 -3.19 -9.29 -0.20
CA LEU A 49 -2.85 -8.43 0.93
C LEU A 49 -1.67 -8.93 1.75
N ALA A 50 -0.80 -9.73 1.15
CA ALA A 50 0.47 -10.17 1.75
C ALA A 50 1.28 -9.00 2.36
N LEU A 51 1.26 -7.83 1.70
CA LEU A 51 1.81 -6.57 2.21
C LEU A 51 1.35 -6.24 3.65
N PHE A 52 0.08 -6.48 4.00
CA PHE A 52 -0.45 -6.14 5.32
C PHE A 52 0.10 -7.01 6.45
N GLU A 53 0.36 -8.29 6.20
CA GLU A 53 0.87 -9.18 7.23
C GLU A 53 2.36 -8.93 7.47
N TYR A 54 3.10 -8.68 6.39
CA TYR A 54 4.50 -8.21 6.44
C TYR A 54 4.64 -6.87 7.18
N CYS A 55 3.84 -5.86 6.81
CA CYS A 55 3.83 -4.57 7.50
C CYS A 55 3.58 -4.73 9.00
N ASN A 56 2.60 -5.56 9.39
CA ASN A 56 2.25 -5.75 10.79
C ASN A 56 3.34 -6.46 11.61
N LYS A 57 3.96 -7.52 11.07
CA LYS A 57 4.90 -8.36 11.85
C LYS A 57 6.33 -7.83 11.87
N LEU A 58 6.75 -7.08 10.85
CA LEU A 58 8.12 -6.58 10.73
C LEU A 58 8.17 -5.05 10.80
N GLU A 59 7.52 -4.36 9.86
CA GLU A 59 7.68 -2.91 9.72
C GLU A 59 7.16 -2.14 10.94
N LEU A 60 5.96 -2.44 11.43
CA LEU A 60 5.36 -1.72 12.56
C LEU A 60 6.17 -1.93 13.85
N HIS A 61 6.75 -3.12 14.06
CA HIS A 61 7.69 -3.37 15.16
C HIS A 61 8.98 -2.55 15.01
N GLY A 62 9.52 -2.45 13.79
CA GLY A 62 10.68 -1.60 13.50
C GLY A 62 10.41 -0.12 13.74
N LEU A 63 9.22 0.37 13.36
CA LEU A 63 8.78 1.74 13.61
C LEU A 63 8.62 2.03 15.12
N ASP A 64 8.17 1.04 15.89
CA ASP A 64 8.01 1.16 17.34
C ASP A 64 9.33 1.53 18.05
N ALA A 65 10.45 1.01 17.55
CA ALA A 65 11.78 1.30 18.08
C ALA A 65 12.29 2.73 17.82
N ILE A 66 11.69 3.47 16.87
CA ILE A 66 12.21 4.79 16.42
C ILE A 66 11.25 5.96 16.66
N GLY A 67 10.13 5.72 17.34
CA GLY A 67 9.15 6.76 17.71
C GLY A 67 7.70 6.36 17.55
N GLY A 68 7.44 5.15 17.07
CA GLY A 68 6.11 4.56 16.97
C GLY A 68 5.57 4.48 15.53
N PRO A 69 4.61 3.59 15.28
CA PRO A 69 3.99 3.43 13.97
C PRO A 69 3.12 4.63 13.55
N CYS A 70 2.96 4.79 12.24
CA CYS A 70 2.02 5.76 11.66
C CYS A 70 0.57 5.46 12.09
N TYR A 71 -0.30 6.48 12.07
CA TYR A 71 -1.74 6.26 12.26
C TYR A 71 -2.36 5.79 10.93
N ASN A 72 -2.81 4.54 10.88
CA ASN A 72 -3.34 3.90 9.65
C ASN A 72 -4.88 3.75 9.65
N GLY A 73 -5.60 4.66 10.34
CA GLY A 73 -7.06 4.81 10.19
C GLY A 73 -7.94 3.77 10.89
N SER A 74 -7.37 2.76 11.58
CA SER A 74 -8.15 1.74 12.29
C SER A 74 -7.38 1.12 13.45
N GLY A 75 -8.11 0.57 14.43
CA GLY A 75 -7.49 -0.15 15.57
C GLY A 75 -6.66 0.74 16.49
N CYS A 76 -6.97 2.04 16.56
CA CYS A 76 -6.19 3.03 17.30
C CYS A 76 -6.99 3.64 18.46
N PHE A 77 -6.32 3.78 19.61
CA PHE A 77 -6.87 4.50 20.77
C PHE A 77 -6.08 5.78 21.00
N HIS A 78 -6.69 6.95 20.79
CA HIS A 78 -5.98 8.22 20.89
C HIS A 78 -6.16 8.89 22.25
N ARG A 79 -5.12 9.59 22.73
CA ARG A 79 -5.29 10.57 23.81
C ARG A 79 -6.13 11.72 23.28
N ARG A 80 -7.22 12.07 23.99
CA ARG A 80 -8.10 13.18 23.61
C ARG A 80 -7.30 14.46 23.42
N GLU A 81 -6.38 14.76 24.33
CA GLU A 81 -5.57 15.99 24.32
C GLU A 81 -4.70 16.10 23.05
N ALA A 82 -4.18 14.97 22.57
CA ALA A 82 -3.36 14.92 21.36
C ALA A 82 -4.20 15.17 20.11
N LEU A 83 -5.39 14.56 20.01
CA LEU A 83 -6.34 14.84 18.93
C LEU A 83 -6.84 16.28 18.98
N CYS A 84 -7.04 16.85 20.17
CA CYS A 84 -7.39 18.26 20.35
C CYS A 84 -6.22 19.22 20.02
N GLY A 85 -5.08 18.71 19.54
CA GLY A 85 -3.98 19.52 19.03
C GLY A 85 -3.02 20.05 20.09
N LYS A 86 -3.12 19.61 21.35
CA LYS A 86 -2.21 20.01 22.42
C LYS A 86 -0.78 19.55 22.12
N LYS A 87 0.22 20.39 22.38
CA LYS A 87 1.64 20.01 22.31
C LYS A 87 2.03 19.17 23.54
N TYR A 88 2.93 18.22 23.36
CA TYR A 88 3.43 17.41 24.45
C TYR A 88 4.40 18.22 25.32
N GLU A 89 4.18 18.18 26.63
CA GLU A 89 5.04 18.79 27.64
C GLU A 89 5.53 17.69 28.60
N LYS A 90 6.85 17.60 28.83
CA LYS A 90 7.45 16.53 29.65
C LYS A 90 6.90 16.45 31.08
N ASN A 91 6.52 17.59 31.65
CA ASN A 91 6.03 17.69 33.02
C ASN A 91 4.49 17.62 33.11
N TYR A 92 3.81 17.29 32.02
CA TYR A 92 2.36 17.25 31.98
C TYR A 92 1.83 16.10 32.84
N LYS A 93 1.23 16.44 33.98
CA LYS A 93 0.38 15.53 34.76
C LYS A 93 -1.06 15.70 34.31
N VAL A 94 -1.71 14.59 34.01
CA VAL A 94 -3.17 14.59 33.79
C VAL A 94 -3.82 15.02 35.09
N ASP A 95 -4.57 16.12 35.06
CA ASP A 95 -5.37 16.55 36.19
C ASP A 95 -6.61 15.66 36.30
N TRP A 96 -6.47 14.59 37.09
CA TRP A 96 -7.54 13.62 37.30
C TRP A 96 -8.72 14.21 38.07
N LYS A 97 -8.52 15.31 38.83
CA LYS A 97 -9.61 15.98 39.56
C LYS A 97 -10.57 16.66 38.59
N LYS A 98 -10.05 17.40 37.62
CA LYS A 98 -10.88 17.98 36.53
C LYS A 98 -11.69 16.95 35.75
N VAL A 99 -11.18 15.73 35.58
CA VAL A 99 -11.84 14.62 34.87
C VAL A 99 -12.91 13.93 35.74
N SER A 100 -12.70 13.84 37.06
CA SER A 100 -13.71 13.34 38.00
C SER A 100 -14.81 14.35 38.27
N ASP A 101 -14.47 15.65 38.26
CA ASP A 101 -15.40 16.76 38.46
C ASP A 101 -16.29 17.02 37.24
N THR A 102 -15.99 16.38 36.08
CA THR A 102 -16.89 16.35 34.92
C THR A 102 -18.02 15.32 35.06
N LYS A 103 -18.26 14.77 36.26
CA LYS A 103 -19.59 14.26 36.63
C LYS A 103 -20.50 15.46 36.81
N ALA A 104 -20.85 16.09 35.70
CA ALA A 104 -21.87 17.10 35.71
C ALA A 104 -23.19 16.42 36.08
N ASP A 105 -23.82 16.82 37.18
CA ASP A 105 -25.25 16.61 37.46
C ASP A 105 -26.12 17.43 36.45
N GLU A 106 -25.70 17.45 35.19
CA GLU A 106 -26.39 18.14 34.10
C GLU A 106 -27.46 17.21 33.55
N SER A 107 -28.66 17.74 33.33
CA SER A 107 -29.75 16.95 32.77
C SER A 107 -29.40 16.47 31.36
N ALA A 108 -29.84 15.26 31.01
CA ALA A 108 -29.62 14.70 29.67
C ALA A 108 -30.13 15.64 28.55
N SER A 109 -31.23 16.37 28.80
CA SER A 109 -31.79 17.37 27.89
C SER A 109 -30.84 18.55 27.63
N PHE A 110 -30.11 19.01 28.65
CA PHE A 110 -29.14 20.10 28.51
C PHE A 110 -27.90 19.65 27.72
N LEU A 111 -27.41 18.44 28.00
CA LEU A 111 -26.30 17.83 27.26
C LEU A 111 -26.68 17.62 25.80
N GLU A 112 -27.90 17.17 25.52
CA GLU A 112 -28.40 17.00 24.15
C GLU A 112 -28.41 18.33 23.39
N GLU A 113 -28.93 19.40 24.00
CA GLU A 113 -28.99 20.72 23.38
C GLU A 113 -27.58 21.29 23.11
N THR A 114 -26.65 21.10 24.05
CA THR A 114 -25.24 21.47 23.88
C THR A 114 -24.59 20.66 22.74
N CYS A 115 -24.88 19.35 22.66
CA CYS A 115 -24.40 18.51 21.58
C CYS A 115 -24.91 18.94 20.20
N LYS A 116 -26.15 19.44 20.08
CA LYS A 116 -26.68 19.96 18.80
C LYS A 116 -25.84 21.13 18.28
N VAL A 117 -25.40 22.03 19.16
CA VAL A 117 -24.53 23.15 18.78
C VAL A 117 -23.17 22.64 18.30
N LEU A 118 -22.57 21.67 19.01
CA LEU A 118 -21.29 21.07 18.64
C LEU A 118 -21.35 20.25 17.33
N ALA A 119 -22.51 19.64 17.05
CA ALA A 119 -22.75 18.87 15.83
C ALA A 119 -23.22 19.74 14.65
N SER A 120 -23.36 21.06 14.84
CA SER A 120 -23.75 21.99 13.78
C SER A 120 -22.72 22.03 12.66
N CYS A 121 -23.17 22.16 11.42
CA CYS A 121 -22.30 22.34 10.25
C CYS A 121 -21.47 23.64 10.31
N THR A 122 -21.88 24.61 11.14
CA THR A 122 -21.17 25.87 11.33
C THR A 122 -20.12 25.81 12.44
N PHE A 123 -20.10 24.76 13.26
CA PHE A 123 -19.22 24.67 14.44
C PHE A 123 -17.74 24.79 14.07
N GLU A 124 -17.34 24.17 12.96
CA GLU A 124 -15.95 24.16 12.52
C GLU A 124 -15.55 25.46 11.78
N HIS A 125 -16.51 26.33 11.46
CA HIS A 125 -16.27 27.54 10.70
C HIS A 125 -15.36 28.51 11.48
N ASN A 126 -14.33 29.03 10.80
CA ASN A 126 -13.30 29.90 11.40
C ASN A 126 -12.52 29.31 12.59
N THR A 127 -12.55 27.98 12.77
CA THR A 127 -11.76 27.30 13.79
C THR A 127 -10.48 26.67 13.22
N THR A 128 -9.66 26.09 14.11
CA THR A 128 -8.49 25.26 13.78
C THR A 128 -8.81 23.78 13.56
N TRP A 129 -10.07 23.36 13.74
CA TRP A 129 -10.52 22.00 13.41
C TRP A 129 -10.27 21.68 11.94
N GLY A 130 -9.77 20.47 11.67
CA GLY A 130 -9.41 20.07 10.32
C GLY A 130 -8.07 20.62 9.82
N LYS A 131 -7.52 21.66 10.47
CA LYS A 131 -6.29 22.35 10.03
C LYS A 131 -5.07 21.99 10.87
N GLU A 132 -5.22 22.00 12.19
CA GLU A 132 -4.13 21.74 13.14
C GLU A 132 -4.51 20.78 14.28
N MET A 133 -5.81 20.57 14.48
CA MET A 133 -6.42 19.68 15.47
C MET A 133 -7.55 18.88 14.85
N GLY A 134 -7.98 17.82 15.53
CA GLY A 134 -8.87 16.81 14.97
C GLY A 134 -8.16 15.95 13.92
N LEU A 135 -8.94 15.38 13.02
CA LEU A 135 -8.41 14.77 11.80
C LEU A 135 -8.03 15.89 10.82
N ILE A 136 -6.87 15.79 10.18
CA ILE A 136 -6.40 16.81 9.24
C ILE A 136 -7.08 16.63 7.88
N TYR A 137 -7.79 17.66 7.42
CA TYR A 137 -8.58 17.61 6.18
C TYR A 137 -7.73 17.88 4.93
N GLY A 138 -8.32 17.56 3.77
CA GLY A 138 -7.76 17.92 2.46
C GLY A 138 -6.81 16.89 1.84
N PHE A 139 -6.75 15.68 2.40
CA PHE A 139 -5.91 14.60 1.90
C PHE A 139 -6.66 13.27 1.94
N LEU A 140 -6.34 12.36 1.02
CA LEU A 140 -6.93 11.01 0.96
C LEU A 140 -6.37 10.03 2.01
N VAL A 141 -5.31 10.43 2.70
CA VAL A 141 -4.63 9.71 3.79
C VAL A 141 -4.58 10.62 5.02
N GLU A 142 -5.75 11.13 5.41
CA GLU A 142 -5.92 12.02 6.55
C GLU A 142 -5.42 11.40 7.85
N ASP A 143 -5.49 10.07 7.95
CA ASP A 143 -4.95 9.27 9.04
C ASP A 143 -3.43 9.44 9.18
N ILE A 144 -2.68 9.20 8.10
CA ILE A 144 -1.21 9.30 8.09
C ILE A 144 -0.76 10.72 8.48
N ILE A 145 -1.41 11.75 7.92
CA ILE A 145 -1.06 13.16 8.22
C ILE A 145 -1.42 13.53 9.63
N THR A 146 -2.57 13.08 10.13
CA THR A 146 -2.96 13.32 11.52
C THR A 146 -1.95 12.69 12.47
N GLY A 147 -1.51 11.46 12.20
CA GLY A 147 -0.45 10.79 12.95
C GLY A 147 0.86 11.58 12.92
N LEU A 148 1.31 12.01 11.74
CA LEU A 148 2.52 12.82 11.58
C LEU A 148 2.42 14.16 12.34
N ASN A 149 1.28 14.86 12.26
CA ASN A 149 1.04 16.11 12.97
C ASN A 149 1.10 15.91 14.49
N ILE A 150 0.49 14.83 15.00
CA ILE A 150 0.57 14.47 16.42
C ILE A 150 2.03 14.21 16.81
N GLN A 151 2.76 13.38 16.08
CA GLN A 151 4.16 13.09 16.39
C GLN A 151 5.05 14.35 16.34
N CYS A 152 4.82 15.24 15.36
CA CYS A 152 5.49 16.54 15.26
C CYS A 152 5.18 17.50 16.42
N LYS A 153 4.13 17.24 17.19
CA LYS A 153 3.81 17.96 18.44
C LYS A 153 4.50 17.35 19.67
N GLY A 154 5.43 16.41 19.48
CA GLY A 154 6.26 15.81 20.53
C GLY A 154 5.70 14.53 21.14
N TRP A 155 4.56 14.08 20.64
CA TRP A 155 3.90 12.84 21.05
C TRP A 155 4.53 11.62 20.35
N THR A 156 4.37 10.41 20.91
CA THR A 156 4.94 9.16 20.36
C THR A 156 3.87 8.09 20.27
N SER A 157 3.84 7.27 19.23
CA SER A 157 2.89 6.15 19.12
C SER A 157 3.49 4.84 19.62
N MET A 158 2.65 3.83 19.83
CA MET A 158 3.09 2.47 20.18
C MET A 158 2.37 1.41 19.37
N TYR A 159 3.07 0.35 18.96
CA TYR A 159 2.50 -0.86 18.38
C TYR A 159 2.25 -1.96 19.42
N LEU A 160 1.03 -2.49 19.48
CA LEU A 160 0.65 -3.59 20.36
C LEU A 160 0.17 -4.80 19.55
N SER A 161 0.88 -5.92 19.68
CA SER A 161 0.50 -7.22 19.10
C SER A 161 0.15 -8.23 20.21
N PRO A 162 -1.08 -8.19 20.78
CA PRO A 162 -1.53 -9.21 21.72
C PRO A 162 -1.64 -10.59 21.05
N GLU A 163 -1.61 -11.66 21.85
CA GLU A 163 -1.75 -13.04 21.38
C GLU A 163 -3.07 -13.26 20.61
N ARG A 164 -4.17 -12.73 21.14
CA ARG A 164 -5.45 -12.66 20.42
C ARG A 164 -5.57 -11.32 19.73
N ASP A 165 -5.82 -11.36 18.42
CA ASP A 165 -5.95 -10.16 17.60
C ASP A 165 -6.96 -9.17 18.17
N GLY A 166 -6.50 -7.93 18.36
CA GLY A 166 -7.28 -6.86 18.97
C GLY A 166 -8.40 -6.37 18.05
N PHE A 167 -8.22 -6.44 16.74
CA PHE A 167 -9.22 -6.04 15.76
C PHE A 167 -9.25 -7.00 14.58
N LEU A 168 -10.43 -7.11 13.98
CA LEU A 168 -10.71 -8.00 12.87
C LEU A 168 -11.33 -7.19 11.73
N GLY A 169 -10.67 -7.16 10.57
CA GLY A 169 -11.06 -6.38 9.40
C GLY A 169 -11.45 -7.26 8.20
N VAL A 170 -12.15 -6.67 7.22
CA VAL A 170 -12.51 -7.31 5.96
C VAL A 170 -11.66 -6.75 4.82
N ALA A 171 -11.09 -7.66 4.05
CA ALA A 171 -10.26 -7.39 2.88
C ALA A 171 -11.08 -7.21 1.60
N PRO A 172 -10.59 -6.42 0.63
CA PRO A 172 -11.01 -6.56 -0.77
C PRO A 172 -10.93 -8.01 -1.24
N ILE A 173 -11.96 -8.44 -1.97
CA ILE A 173 -12.01 -9.81 -2.52
C ILE A 173 -11.85 -9.84 -4.04
N THR A 174 -11.81 -8.69 -4.70
CA THR A 174 -11.50 -8.59 -6.14
C THR A 174 -10.20 -7.81 -6.38
N LEU A 175 -9.56 -8.07 -7.52
CA LEU A 175 -8.34 -7.36 -7.90
C LEU A 175 -8.61 -5.87 -8.10
N LEU A 176 -9.74 -5.52 -8.74
CA LEU A 176 -10.07 -4.11 -8.99
C LEU A 176 -10.27 -3.34 -7.67
N GLN A 177 -10.98 -3.92 -6.69
CA GLN A 177 -11.12 -3.30 -5.37
C GLN A 177 -9.76 -3.04 -4.72
N THR A 178 -8.85 -4.01 -4.80
CA THR A 178 -7.48 -3.87 -4.28
C THR A 178 -6.71 -2.76 -5.00
N LEU A 179 -6.72 -2.73 -6.34
CA LEU A 179 -6.02 -1.72 -7.13
C LEU A 179 -6.57 -0.30 -6.88
N VAL A 180 -7.90 -0.14 -6.78
CA VAL A 180 -8.54 1.14 -6.45
C VAL A 180 -8.13 1.61 -5.06
N GLN A 181 -8.10 0.70 -4.09
CA GLN A 181 -7.65 1.01 -2.74
C GLN A 181 -6.18 1.44 -2.70
N HIS A 182 -5.29 0.70 -3.37
CA HIS A 182 -3.88 1.04 -3.47
C HIS A 182 -3.65 2.36 -4.20
N LYS A 183 -4.40 2.64 -5.28
CA LYS A 183 -4.35 3.92 -5.99
C LYS A 183 -4.65 5.08 -5.04
N ARG A 184 -5.74 4.98 -4.27
CA ARG A 184 -6.15 6.02 -3.29
C ARG A 184 -5.06 6.27 -2.26
N TRP A 185 -4.48 5.21 -1.70
CA TRP A 185 -3.38 5.34 -0.74
C TRP A 185 -2.16 6.00 -1.36
N MET A 186 -1.74 5.55 -2.54
CA MET A 186 -0.55 6.10 -3.19
C MET A 186 -0.70 7.56 -3.59
N ASP A 187 -1.89 7.94 -4.08
CA ASP A 187 -2.19 9.33 -4.43
C ASP A 187 -2.15 10.21 -3.17
N GLY A 188 -2.77 9.77 -2.08
CA GLY A 188 -2.68 10.46 -0.79
C GLY A 188 -1.24 10.58 -0.29
N HIS A 189 -0.49 9.48 -0.29
CA HIS A 189 0.91 9.43 0.17
C HIS A 189 1.83 10.38 -0.62
N LEU A 190 1.68 10.41 -1.95
CA LEU A 190 2.46 11.31 -2.79
C LEU A 190 2.05 12.78 -2.57
N GLN A 191 0.76 13.07 -2.40
CA GLN A 191 0.30 14.41 -2.03
C GLN A 191 0.89 14.87 -0.69
N VAL A 192 1.00 13.98 0.31
CA VAL A 192 1.68 14.31 1.58
C VAL A 192 3.11 14.73 1.31
N PHE A 193 3.85 13.95 0.52
CA PHE A 193 5.24 14.22 0.20
C PHE A 193 5.45 15.58 -0.47
N LEU A 194 4.54 15.95 -1.38
CA LEU A 194 4.63 17.18 -2.17
C LEU A 194 4.00 18.40 -1.48
N SER A 195 3.36 18.20 -0.33
CA SER A 195 2.74 19.27 0.44
C SER A 195 3.66 19.85 1.52
N ARG A 196 3.18 20.87 2.23
CA ARG A 196 3.80 21.39 3.45
C ARG A 196 3.99 20.35 4.56
N TYR A 197 3.29 19.21 4.48
CA TYR A 197 3.38 18.09 5.42
C TYR A 197 4.43 17.05 5.02
N CYS A 198 5.30 17.34 4.06
CA CYS A 198 6.44 16.48 3.73
C CYS A 198 7.22 16.08 5.01
N PRO A 199 7.33 14.78 5.36
CA PRO A 199 7.93 14.35 6.64
C PRO A 199 9.36 14.86 6.87
N LEU A 200 10.13 15.02 5.79
CA LEU A 200 11.51 15.52 5.84
C LEU A 200 11.57 16.97 6.33
N LEU A 201 10.69 17.83 5.79
CA LEU A 201 10.64 19.26 6.04
C LEU A 201 9.78 19.58 7.27
N TYR A 202 8.55 19.07 7.29
CA TYR A 202 7.58 19.33 8.35
C TYR A 202 8.04 18.81 9.71
N GLY A 203 8.70 17.64 9.72
CA GLY A 203 9.25 17.00 10.90
C GLY A 203 10.63 17.52 11.32
N TYR A 204 11.26 18.42 10.55
CA TYR A 204 12.60 18.94 10.86
C TYR A 204 12.62 19.58 12.26
N LYS A 205 13.58 19.15 13.09
CA LYS A 205 13.71 19.52 14.51
C LYS A 205 12.51 19.17 15.41
N LYS A 206 11.46 18.51 14.89
CA LYS A 206 10.27 18.09 15.65
C LYS A 206 10.26 16.59 15.97
N ILE A 207 10.73 15.76 15.04
CA ILE A 207 10.84 14.31 15.20
C ILE A 207 12.23 13.78 14.77
N PRO A 208 12.67 12.62 15.28
CA PRO A 208 13.98 12.04 14.95
C PRO A 208 14.17 11.84 13.44
N LEU A 209 15.40 11.97 12.95
CA LEU A 209 15.71 11.74 11.52
C LEU A 209 15.29 10.34 11.06
N LYS A 210 15.54 9.31 11.88
CA LYS A 210 15.16 7.92 11.57
C LYS A 210 13.65 7.80 11.31
N LEU A 211 12.83 8.41 12.16
CA LEU A 211 11.37 8.41 11.97
C LEU A 211 10.96 9.17 10.71
N ARG A 212 11.57 10.34 10.44
CA ARG A 212 11.31 11.11 9.20
C ARG A 212 11.58 10.26 7.95
N LEU A 213 12.71 9.57 7.92
CA LEU A 213 13.08 8.69 6.82
C LEU A 213 12.14 7.49 6.71
N ALA A 214 11.62 6.98 7.82
CA ALA A 214 10.70 5.85 7.81
C ALA A 214 9.31 6.17 7.20
N TYR A 215 8.88 7.44 7.23
CA TYR A 215 7.68 7.87 6.49
C TYR A 215 7.90 7.95 4.96
N CYS A 216 9.13 8.18 4.50
CA CYS A 216 9.42 8.47 3.09
C CYS A 216 9.13 7.32 2.12
N PRO A 217 9.43 6.03 2.41
CA PRO A 217 9.12 4.93 1.51
C PRO A 217 7.64 4.90 1.10
N TYR A 218 6.71 4.98 2.07
CA TYR A 218 5.27 5.01 1.80
C TYR A 218 4.89 6.19 0.91
N ASN A 219 5.43 7.37 1.22
CA ASN A 219 5.19 8.62 0.53
C ASN A 219 5.73 8.66 -0.92
N LEU A 220 6.73 7.85 -1.25
CA LEU A 220 7.38 7.80 -2.56
C LEU A 220 7.03 6.53 -3.37
N TRP A 221 6.17 5.66 -2.85
CA TRP A 221 5.75 4.43 -3.54
C TRP A 221 5.16 4.70 -4.93
N ALA A 222 4.33 5.73 -5.06
CA ALA A 222 3.76 6.14 -6.36
C ALA A 222 4.83 6.45 -7.40
N ALA A 223 5.90 7.17 -7.03
CA ALA A 223 6.98 7.55 -7.94
C ALA A 223 7.81 6.34 -8.39
N ASN A 224 7.90 5.28 -7.57
CA ASN A 224 8.62 4.05 -7.90
C ASN A 224 7.94 3.23 -9.03
N CYS A 225 6.74 3.62 -9.47
CA CYS A 225 6.11 3.01 -10.63
C CYS A 225 6.94 3.19 -11.90
N LEU A 226 7.64 4.32 -12.07
CA LEU A 226 8.41 4.62 -13.29
C LEU A 226 9.58 3.66 -13.48
N ALA A 227 10.34 3.39 -12.41
CA ALA A 227 11.42 2.40 -12.44
C ALA A 227 10.89 0.99 -12.76
N THR A 228 9.72 0.65 -12.21
CA THR A 228 9.09 -0.66 -12.45
C THR A 228 8.62 -0.77 -13.90
N LEU A 229 7.96 0.26 -14.44
CA LEU A 229 7.53 0.30 -15.84
C LEU A 229 8.72 0.20 -16.80
N TYR A 230 9.83 0.87 -16.50
CA TYR A 230 11.05 0.75 -17.28
C TYR A 230 11.53 -0.70 -17.35
N ILE A 231 11.63 -1.39 -16.20
CA ILE A 231 12.07 -2.78 -16.11
C ILE A 231 11.09 -3.74 -16.80
N VAL A 232 9.79 -3.42 -16.85
CA VAL A 232 8.78 -4.30 -17.46
C VAL A 232 8.65 -4.09 -18.97
N VAL A 233 8.92 -2.88 -19.46
CA VAL A 233 8.73 -2.51 -20.87
C VAL A 233 10.04 -2.63 -21.66
N MET A 234 11.13 -2.04 -21.16
CA MET A 234 12.36 -1.88 -21.93
C MET A 234 13.05 -3.20 -22.30
N PRO A 235 13.14 -4.22 -21.43
CA PRO A 235 13.78 -5.48 -21.79
C PRO A 235 13.14 -6.14 -23.00
N CYS A 236 11.81 -6.14 -23.09
CA CYS A 236 11.08 -6.66 -24.24
C CYS A 236 11.33 -5.84 -25.51
N LEU A 237 11.20 -4.51 -25.44
CA LEU A 237 11.38 -3.64 -26.60
C LEU A 237 12.81 -3.71 -27.15
N CYS A 238 13.81 -3.67 -26.28
CA CYS A 238 15.22 -3.81 -26.66
C CYS A 238 15.52 -5.21 -27.23
N LEU A 239 14.92 -6.27 -26.64
CA LEU A 239 15.04 -7.64 -27.15
C LEU A 239 14.51 -7.75 -28.58
N LEU A 240 13.36 -7.16 -28.88
CA LEU A 240 12.79 -7.12 -30.23
C LEU A 240 13.70 -6.35 -31.21
N LYS A 241 14.21 -5.19 -30.80
CA LYS A 241 15.14 -4.37 -31.60
C LYS A 241 16.53 -4.98 -31.78
N GLY A 242 16.92 -5.96 -30.95
CA GLY A 242 18.27 -6.55 -30.97
C GLY A 242 19.31 -5.77 -30.17
N ILE A 243 18.87 -4.92 -29.24
CA ILE A 243 19.72 -4.17 -28.32
C ILE A 243 19.87 -4.98 -27.02
N SER A 244 21.12 -5.30 -26.67
CA SER A 244 21.41 -5.98 -25.41
C SER A 244 21.46 -4.99 -24.25
N LEU A 245 20.65 -5.21 -23.21
CA LEU A 245 20.63 -4.37 -21.99
C LEU A 245 21.48 -4.92 -20.85
N PHE A 246 21.79 -6.21 -20.88
CA PHE A 246 22.47 -6.92 -19.81
C PHE A 246 23.81 -7.45 -20.34
N PRO A 247 24.79 -7.73 -19.45
CA PRO A 247 26.02 -8.36 -19.88
C PRO A 247 25.75 -9.71 -20.54
N LYS A 248 26.66 -10.12 -21.44
CA LYS A 248 26.66 -11.47 -22.00
C LYS A 248 26.72 -12.52 -20.90
N ILE A 249 26.14 -13.70 -21.13
CA ILE A 249 26.17 -14.82 -20.15
C ILE A 249 27.61 -15.22 -19.79
N SER A 250 28.52 -15.22 -20.76
CA SER A 250 29.94 -15.53 -20.56
C SER A 250 30.72 -14.46 -19.81
N SER A 251 30.13 -13.27 -19.62
CA SER A 251 30.80 -12.14 -18.98
C SER A 251 30.91 -12.35 -17.46
N PRO A 252 32.08 -12.09 -16.85
CA PRO A 252 32.21 -12.06 -15.38
C PRO A 252 31.25 -11.07 -14.70
N TRP A 253 30.77 -10.06 -15.43
CA TRP A 253 29.78 -9.11 -14.93
C TRP A 253 28.42 -9.75 -14.66
N LEU A 254 28.15 -10.97 -15.14
CA LEU A 254 26.95 -11.72 -14.79
C LEU A 254 26.83 -11.95 -13.28
N PHE A 255 27.94 -12.23 -12.59
CA PHE A 255 27.92 -12.65 -11.19
C PHE A 255 27.30 -11.60 -10.24
N PRO A 256 27.66 -10.30 -10.31
CA PRO A 256 26.97 -9.27 -9.53
C PRO A 256 25.46 -9.20 -9.76
N PHE A 257 24.98 -9.26 -11.01
CA PHE A 257 23.54 -9.22 -11.30
C PHE A 257 22.83 -10.45 -10.76
N ALA A 258 23.39 -11.64 -10.99
CA ALA A 258 22.85 -12.89 -10.50
C ALA A 258 22.81 -12.91 -8.95
N TYR A 259 23.87 -12.45 -8.30
CA TYR A 259 23.96 -12.36 -6.84
C TYR A 259 22.87 -11.45 -6.27
N VAL A 260 22.76 -10.21 -6.76
CA VAL A 260 21.76 -9.25 -6.27
C VAL A 260 20.34 -9.77 -6.52
N ALA A 261 20.05 -10.30 -7.71
CA ALA A 261 18.74 -10.85 -8.04
C ALA A 261 18.39 -12.05 -7.16
N PHE A 262 19.32 -12.99 -6.98
CA PHE A 262 19.11 -14.18 -6.16
C PHE A 262 18.95 -13.83 -4.68
N VAL A 263 19.87 -13.07 -4.10
CA VAL A 263 19.85 -12.70 -2.68
C VAL A 263 18.58 -11.91 -2.35
N HIS A 264 18.19 -10.95 -3.20
CA HIS A 264 16.97 -10.19 -2.98
C HIS A 264 15.72 -11.08 -2.96
N ARG A 265 15.60 -12.04 -3.90
CA ARG A 265 14.45 -12.96 -3.96
C ARG A 265 14.48 -13.99 -2.84
N ALA A 266 15.63 -14.56 -2.54
CA ALA A 266 15.79 -15.52 -1.45
C ALA A 266 15.47 -14.89 -0.09
N TYR A 267 15.96 -13.67 0.15
CA TYR A 267 15.68 -12.94 1.38
C TYR A 267 14.20 -12.56 1.51
N SER A 268 13.59 -12.05 0.44
CA SER A 268 12.15 -11.76 0.40
C SER A 268 11.29 -13.01 0.67
N LEU A 269 11.65 -14.16 0.08
CA LEU A 269 10.96 -15.41 0.35
C LEU A 269 11.13 -15.85 1.79
N ASN A 270 12.36 -15.80 2.32
CA ASN A 270 12.67 -16.19 3.69
C ASN A 270 11.89 -15.34 4.72
N GLU A 271 11.85 -14.03 4.55
CA GLU A 271 11.06 -13.14 5.40
C GLU A 271 9.57 -13.45 5.31
N PHE A 272 9.06 -13.73 4.11
CA PHE A 272 7.65 -14.08 3.93
C PHE A 272 7.27 -15.38 4.65
N LEU A 273 8.14 -16.39 4.57
CA LEU A 273 7.97 -17.67 5.27
C LEU A 273 8.10 -17.51 6.79
N TRP A 274 9.06 -16.70 7.27
CA TRP A 274 9.20 -16.39 8.70
C TRP A 274 7.94 -15.69 9.25
N CYS A 275 7.29 -14.85 8.45
CA CYS A 275 6.00 -14.27 8.80
C CYS A 275 4.82 -15.27 8.77
N GLY A 276 5.07 -16.58 8.60
CA GLY A 276 4.05 -17.62 8.52
C GLY A 276 3.35 -17.67 7.16
N GLY A 277 3.94 -17.09 6.12
CA GLY A 277 3.47 -17.20 4.74
C GLY A 277 3.74 -18.56 4.11
N THR A 278 3.19 -18.79 2.91
CA THR A 278 3.46 -19.98 2.09
C THR A 278 4.20 -19.57 0.81
N PHE A 279 4.91 -20.50 0.16
CA PHE A 279 5.57 -20.21 -1.12
C PHE A 279 4.59 -19.72 -2.19
N ARG A 280 3.40 -20.36 -2.28
CA ARG A 280 2.32 -19.91 -3.16
C ARG A 280 1.87 -18.48 -2.82
N GLY A 281 1.74 -18.17 -1.53
CA GLY A 281 1.44 -16.81 -1.05
C GLY A 281 2.50 -15.79 -1.47
N TRP A 282 3.78 -16.15 -1.39
CA TRP A 282 4.88 -15.29 -1.83
C TRP A 282 4.83 -15.03 -3.35
N CYS A 283 4.57 -16.05 -4.17
CA CYS A 283 4.38 -15.87 -5.62
C CYS A 283 3.21 -14.92 -5.93
N ASN A 284 2.14 -14.99 -5.15
CA ASN A 284 1.00 -14.08 -5.28
C ASN A 284 1.37 -12.65 -4.83
N ASP A 285 2.15 -12.49 -3.77
CA ASP A 285 2.69 -11.21 -3.34
C ASP A 285 3.55 -10.56 -4.44
N GLN A 286 4.45 -11.32 -5.07
CA GLN A 286 5.26 -10.81 -6.19
C GLN A 286 4.40 -10.34 -7.37
N ARG A 287 3.27 -11.04 -7.62
CA ARG A 287 2.30 -10.64 -8.64
C ARG A 287 1.57 -9.35 -8.28
N MET A 288 1.08 -9.26 -7.04
CA MET A 288 0.39 -8.06 -6.57
C MET A 288 1.31 -6.86 -6.49
N TRP A 289 2.57 -7.07 -6.10
CA TRP A 289 3.63 -6.07 -6.16
C TRP A 289 3.78 -5.50 -7.57
N LEU A 290 3.84 -6.37 -8.59
CA LEU A 290 3.92 -5.96 -9.99
C LEU A 290 2.65 -5.19 -10.40
N PHE A 291 1.47 -5.74 -10.13
CA PHE A 291 0.19 -5.15 -10.56
C PHE A 291 -0.08 -3.78 -9.93
N ASN A 292 0.19 -3.65 -8.62
CA ASN A 292 0.04 -2.40 -7.92
C ASN A 292 0.97 -1.32 -8.50
N ARG A 293 2.24 -1.66 -8.77
CA ARG A 293 3.23 -0.70 -9.25
C ARG A 293 3.01 -0.27 -10.70
N THR A 294 2.68 -1.20 -11.59
CA THR A 294 2.49 -0.86 -13.01
C THR A 294 1.15 -0.19 -13.31
N SER A 295 0.14 -0.42 -12.46
CA SER A 295 -1.21 0.08 -12.68
C SER A 295 -1.64 1.11 -11.62
N ALA A 296 -1.95 0.67 -10.40
CA ALA A 296 -2.50 1.56 -9.36
C ALA A 296 -1.58 2.76 -9.04
N TYR A 297 -0.27 2.51 -8.92
CA TYR A 297 0.72 3.53 -8.58
C TYR A 297 0.96 4.48 -9.75
N PHE A 298 0.94 3.97 -10.98
CA PHE A 298 1.02 4.77 -12.19
C PHE A 298 -0.18 5.73 -12.30
N PHE A 299 -1.41 5.24 -12.10
CA PHE A 299 -2.60 6.09 -12.07
C PHE A 299 -2.55 7.11 -10.93
N ALA A 300 -2.05 6.72 -9.75
CA ALA A 300 -1.88 7.65 -8.63
C ALA A 300 -0.88 8.76 -8.97
N LEU A 301 0.29 8.42 -9.50
CA LEU A 301 1.30 9.38 -9.93
C LEU A 301 0.74 10.34 -10.98
N PHE A 302 0.08 9.81 -12.01
CA PHE A 302 -0.51 10.61 -13.07
C PHE A 302 -1.60 11.56 -12.53
N GLU A 303 -2.48 11.06 -11.65
CA GLU A 303 -3.51 11.89 -11.04
C GLU A 303 -2.92 12.99 -10.15
N THR A 304 -1.88 12.69 -9.37
CA THR A 304 -1.17 13.71 -8.59
C THR A 304 -0.54 14.77 -9.51
N ILE A 305 0.09 14.39 -10.62
CA ILE A 305 0.64 15.33 -11.61
C ILE A 305 -0.47 16.23 -12.18
N LEU A 306 -1.61 15.66 -12.59
CA LEU A 306 -2.74 16.44 -13.08
C LEU A 306 -3.28 17.43 -12.03
N LYS A 307 -3.29 17.04 -10.75
CA LYS A 307 -3.67 17.93 -9.64
C LYS A 307 -2.68 19.09 -9.48
N LEU A 308 -1.37 18.82 -9.55
CA LEU A 308 -0.34 19.86 -9.49
C LEU A 308 -0.45 20.85 -10.67
N LEU A 309 -0.86 20.37 -11.85
CA LEU A 309 -1.10 21.20 -13.03
C LEU A 309 -2.47 21.91 -13.03
N GLY A 310 -3.32 21.67 -12.03
CA GLY A 310 -4.64 22.30 -11.89
C GLY A 310 -5.77 21.67 -12.73
N TYR A 311 -5.54 20.52 -13.38
CA TYR A 311 -6.53 19.86 -14.23
C TYR A 311 -7.49 18.90 -13.50
N SER A 312 -7.19 18.54 -12.26
CA SER A 312 -7.99 17.57 -11.49
C SER A 312 -8.25 18.04 -10.06
N ARG A 313 -9.41 17.66 -9.51
CA ARG A 313 -9.80 17.91 -8.11
C ARG A 313 -9.65 16.63 -7.28
N LEU A 314 -9.60 16.78 -5.95
CA LEU A 314 -9.58 15.64 -5.03
C LEU A 314 -10.92 14.89 -5.10
N ASN A 315 -10.91 13.71 -5.70
CA ASN A 315 -12.07 12.82 -5.75
C ASN A 315 -11.80 11.58 -4.89
N PHE A 316 -12.57 11.42 -3.81
CA PHE A 316 -12.53 10.20 -3.00
C PHE A 316 -13.49 9.16 -3.58
N VAL A 317 -12.95 8.12 -4.20
CA VAL A 317 -13.75 6.96 -4.64
C VAL A 317 -13.86 5.99 -3.46
N VAL A 318 -15.08 5.79 -2.96
CA VAL A 318 -15.36 4.82 -1.90
C VAL A 318 -15.08 3.41 -2.43
N THR A 319 -14.15 2.71 -1.80
CA THR A 319 -13.93 1.29 -2.12
C THR A 319 -15.09 0.47 -1.59
N ALA A 320 -15.91 -0.08 -2.49
CA ALA A 320 -16.95 -1.02 -2.11
C ALA A 320 -16.31 -2.25 -1.43
N LYS A 321 -16.81 -2.61 -0.25
CA LYS A 321 -16.43 -3.82 0.49
C LYS A 321 -17.48 -4.92 0.45
N VAL A 322 -18.58 -4.67 -0.26
CA VAL A 322 -19.63 -5.65 -0.53
C VAL A 322 -19.41 -6.16 -1.94
N SER A 323 -19.39 -7.48 -2.09
CA SER A 323 -19.15 -8.14 -3.37
C SER A 323 -20.15 -9.27 -3.55
N ASP A 324 -20.39 -9.62 -4.81
CA ASP A 324 -21.29 -10.69 -5.20
C ASP A 324 -20.85 -12.04 -4.60
N LYS A 325 -21.82 -12.92 -4.28
CA LYS A 325 -21.60 -14.27 -3.77
C LYS A 325 -20.74 -15.10 -4.73
N GLU A 326 -20.86 -14.88 -6.04
CA GLU A 326 -20.01 -15.55 -7.03
C GLU A 326 -18.55 -15.11 -6.95
N ALA A 327 -18.30 -13.81 -6.81
CA ALA A 327 -16.96 -13.27 -6.62
C ALA A 327 -16.35 -13.77 -5.31
N LEU A 328 -17.16 -13.93 -4.26
CA LEU A 328 -16.72 -14.54 -3.00
C LEU A 328 -16.33 -16.02 -3.18
N LYS A 329 -17.13 -16.82 -3.91
CA LYS A 329 -16.76 -18.22 -4.22
C LYS A 329 -15.44 -18.32 -4.98
N ARG A 330 -15.21 -17.43 -5.96
CA ARG A 330 -13.95 -17.39 -6.72
C ARG A 330 -12.78 -16.97 -5.83
N TYR A 331 -13.01 -15.99 -4.97
CA TYR A 331 -12.05 -15.57 -3.96
C TYR A 331 -11.69 -16.71 -3.00
N ASP A 332 -12.68 -17.45 -2.47
CA ASP A 332 -12.46 -18.62 -1.59
C ASP A 332 -11.74 -19.77 -2.31
N GLY A 333 -11.91 -19.90 -3.63
CA GLY A 333 -11.25 -20.88 -4.49
C GLY A 333 -9.85 -20.49 -4.99
N GLU A 334 -9.27 -19.41 -4.46
CA GLU A 334 -7.98 -18.85 -4.89
C GLU A 334 -7.88 -18.31 -6.32
N LEU A 335 -9.01 -17.90 -6.90
CA LEU A 335 -9.08 -17.36 -8.25
C LEU A 335 -9.20 -15.83 -8.24
N ILE A 336 -8.38 -15.16 -9.05
CA ILE A 336 -8.48 -13.70 -9.25
C ILE A 336 -9.71 -13.36 -10.08
N GLU A 337 -10.45 -12.35 -9.64
CA GLU A 337 -11.55 -11.73 -10.37
C GLU A 337 -11.04 -10.66 -11.36
N PHE A 338 -11.23 -10.87 -12.67
CA PHE A 338 -10.90 -9.89 -13.73
C PHE A 338 -12.12 -9.35 -14.49
N GLY A 339 -13.35 -9.76 -14.11
CA GLY A 339 -14.59 -9.46 -14.84
C GLY A 339 -14.97 -7.99 -14.98
N ALA A 340 -14.38 -7.10 -14.20
CA ALA A 340 -14.71 -5.68 -14.24
C ALA A 340 -13.98 -4.94 -15.36
N THR A 341 -14.67 -4.02 -16.04
CA THR A 341 -14.04 -3.13 -17.02
C THR A 341 -13.29 -2.00 -16.30
N SER A 342 -11.98 -1.89 -16.52
CA SER A 342 -11.16 -0.82 -15.92
C SER A 342 -9.91 -0.52 -16.76
N PRO A 343 -9.53 0.76 -16.93
CA PRO A 343 -8.24 1.14 -17.52
C PRO A 343 -7.04 0.55 -16.79
N MET A 344 -7.19 0.20 -15.50
CA MET A 344 -6.15 -0.50 -14.75
C MET A 344 -5.85 -1.87 -15.33
N PHE A 345 -6.86 -2.58 -15.82
CA PHE A 345 -6.70 -3.88 -16.47
C PHE A 345 -6.18 -3.73 -17.89
N ASP A 346 -6.56 -2.66 -18.60
CA ASP A 346 -5.98 -2.33 -19.92
C ASP A 346 -4.43 -2.27 -19.82
N ILE A 347 -3.87 -1.61 -18.80
CA ILE A 347 -2.40 -1.54 -18.60
C ILE A 347 -1.82 -2.92 -18.27
N LEU A 348 -2.40 -3.65 -17.32
CA LEU A 348 -1.87 -4.97 -16.91
C LEU A 348 -1.86 -5.96 -18.08
N ALA A 349 -2.95 -6.01 -18.83
CA ALA A 349 -3.07 -6.86 -20.01
C ALA A 349 -2.08 -6.43 -21.11
N THR A 350 -1.94 -5.13 -21.38
CA THR A 350 -1.00 -4.62 -22.39
C THR A 350 0.45 -4.99 -22.05
N LEU A 351 0.87 -4.82 -20.80
CA LEU A 351 2.22 -5.17 -20.36
C LEU A 351 2.48 -6.68 -20.38
N ALA A 352 1.46 -7.48 -20.03
CA ALA A 352 1.52 -8.93 -20.16
C ALA A 352 1.67 -9.34 -21.63
N MET A 353 0.85 -8.81 -22.54
CA MET A 353 0.94 -9.10 -23.97
C MET A 353 2.28 -8.65 -24.57
N LEU A 354 2.79 -7.48 -24.16
CA LEU A 354 4.08 -6.99 -24.59
C LEU A 354 5.20 -7.99 -24.26
N ASN A 355 5.31 -8.41 -23.00
CA ASN A 355 6.34 -9.38 -22.58
C ASN A 355 6.18 -10.75 -23.25
N LEU A 356 4.94 -11.17 -23.55
CA LEU A 356 4.67 -12.38 -24.32
C LEU A 356 5.20 -12.26 -25.76
N PHE A 357 4.97 -11.11 -26.42
CA PHE A 357 5.55 -10.82 -27.74
C PHE A 357 7.08 -10.77 -27.69
N GLY A 358 7.67 -10.28 -26.61
CA GLY A 358 9.12 -10.35 -26.39
C GLY A 358 9.65 -11.79 -26.42
N ILE A 359 8.97 -12.73 -25.77
CA ILE A 359 9.33 -14.16 -25.82
C ILE A 359 9.18 -14.74 -27.22
N PHE A 360 8.08 -14.46 -27.92
CA PHE A 360 7.93 -14.90 -29.30
C PHE A 360 8.99 -14.31 -30.23
N GLY A 361 9.35 -13.04 -30.01
CA GLY A 361 10.44 -12.39 -30.73
C GLY A 361 11.80 -13.03 -30.46
N ALA A 362 12.07 -13.43 -29.22
CA ALA A 362 13.29 -14.17 -28.87
C ALA A 362 13.34 -15.54 -29.54
N LEU A 363 12.24 -16.29 -29.49
CA LEU A 363 12.12 -17.59 -30.15
C LEU A 363 12.29 -17.48 -31.66
N LYS A 364 11.69 -16.45 -32.28
CA LYS A 364 11.85 -16.18 -33.71
C LYS A 364 13.31 -15.94 -34.08
N LYS A 365 14.07 -15.21 -33.26
CA LYS A 365 15.50 -14.95 -33.50
C LYS A 365 16.32 -16.23 -33.42
N ILE A 366 16.09 -17.06 -32.39
CA ILE A 366 16.73 -18.37 -32.25
C ILE A 366 16.42 -19.23 -33.49
N ILE A 367 15.15 -19.40 -33.84
CA ILE A 367 14.76 -20.30 -34.95
C ILE A 367 15.27 -19.82 -36.33
N LEU A 368 15.38 -18.51 -36.57
CA LEU A 368 15.83 -17.98 -37.86
C LEU A 368 17.35 -17.91 -38.00
N ASP A 369 18.09 -17.73 -36.91
CA ASP A 369 19.55 -17.59 -36.90
C ASP A 369 20.22 -18.91 -36.47
N VAL A 370 19.83 -20.03 -37.09
CA VAL A 370 20.17 -21.42 -36.70
C VAL A 370 21.69 -21.69 -36.54
N ASP A 371 22.56 -20.99 -37.28
CA ASP A 371 24.02 -21.12 -37.14
C ASP A 371 24.61 -20.31 -35.95
N GLU A 372 23.82 -19.43 -35.33
CA GLU A 372 24.23 -18.51 -34.25
C GLU A 372 23.37 -18.62 -32.97
N ASP A 373 22.61 -19.70 -32.79
CA ASP A 373 21.74 -19.94 -31.62
C ASP A 373 22.44 -19.65 -30.29
N LEU A 374 23.69 -20.12 -30.16
CA LEU A 374 24.50 -19.93 -28.97
C LEU A 374 24.86 -18.45 -28.74
N GLN A 375 25.07 -17.68 -29.82
CA GLN A 375 25.37 -16.24 -29.75
C GLN A 375 24.12 -15.42 -29.38
N VAL A 376 22.94 -15.79 -29.88
CA VAL A 376 21.66 -15.17 -29.52
C VAL A 376 21.40 -15.36 -28.03
N LEU A 377 21.56 -16.59 -27.53
CA LEU A 377 21.41 -16.89 -26.12
C LEU A 377 22.48 -16.18 -25.26
N GLU A 378 23.73 -16.17 -25.71
CA GLU A 378 24.82 -15.48 -25.03
C GLU A 378 24.54 -13.97 -24.89
N LYS A 379 23.98 -13.34 -25.92
CA LYS A 379 23.74 -11.89 -25.98
C LYS A 379 22.44 -11.44 -25.30
N PHE A 380 21.39 -12.26 -25.36
CA PHE A 380 20.04 -11.87 -24.93
C PHE A 380 19.46 -12.73 -23.81
N GLY A 381 20.14 -13.80 -23.37
CA GLY A 381 19.56 -14.79 -22.46
C GLY A 381 19.05 -14.22 -21.15
N LEU A 382 19.70 -13.20 -20.57
CA LEU A 382 19.19 -12.52 -19.37
C LEU A 382 17.91 -11.72 -19.63
N GLN A 383 17.79 -11.04 -20.77
CA GLN A 383 16.56 -10.33 -21.15
C GLN A 383 15.43 -11.31 -21.42
N THR A 384 15.73 -12.39 -22.14
CA THR A 384 14.77 -13.47 -22.40
C THR A 384 14.30 -14.11 -21.10
N LEU A 385 15.21 -14.38 -20.15
CA LEU A 385 14.87 -14.89 -18.82
C LEU A 385 13.98 -13.90 -18.05
N LEU A 386 14.29 -12.61 -18.08
CA LEU A 386 13.46 -11.59 -17.41
C LEU A 386 12.05 -11.50 -18.02
N CYS A 387 11.93 -11.48 -19.35
CA CYS A 387 10.64 -11.55 -20.04
C CYS A 387 9.88 -12.83 -19.65
N PHE A 388 10.58 -13.96 -19.55
CA PHE A 388 9.97 -15.24 -19.17
C PHE A 388 9.43 -15.18 -17.74
N VAL A 389 10.21 -14.65 -16.78
CA VAL A 389 9.76 -14.42 -15.41
C VAL A 389 8.52 -13.51 -15.39
N LEU A 390 8.51 -12.42 -16.16
CA LEU A 390 7.35 -11.53 -16.24
C LEU A 390 6.11 -12.22 -16.83
N VAL A 391 6.28 -13.06 -17.86
CA VAL A 391 5.21 -13.90 -18.42
C VAL A 391 4.68 -14.87 -17.34
N THR A 392 5.55 -15.54 -16.59
CA THR A 392 5.11 -16.47 -15.53
C THR A 392 4.35 -15.78 -14.40
N ILE A 393 4.76 -14.58 -13.99
CA ILE A 393 4.05 -13.77 -12.99
C ILE A 393 2.64 -13.40 -13.50
N ASN A 394 2.52 -13.08 -14.80
CA ASN A 394 1.28 -12.71 -15.45
C ASN A 394 0.40 -13.90 -15.91
N LEU A 395 0.74 -15.15 -15.56
CA LEU A 395 -0.03 -16.32 -15.99
C LEU A 395 -1.56 -16.21 -15.74
N PRO A 396 -2.04 -15.72 -14.57
CA PRO A 396 -3.48 -15.52 -14.36
C PRO A 396 -4.12 -14.49 -15.30
N VAL A 397 -3.34 -13.52 -15.80
CA VAL A 397 -3.83 -12.52 -16.78
C VAL A 397 -4.08 -13.20 -18.12
N TYR A 398 -3.17 -14.04 -18.61
CA TYR A 398 -3.40 -14.80 -19.85
C TYR A 398 -4.56 -15.78 -19.72
N GLN A 399 -4.69 -16.45 -18.55
CA GLN A 399 -5.85 -17.27 -18.25
C GLN A 399 -7.15 -16.46 -18.35
N ALA A 400 -7.18 -15.26 -17.78
CA ALA A 400 -8.34 -14.39 -17.82
C ALA A 400 -8.63 -13.79 -19.21
N LEU A 401 -7.61 -13.55 -20.03
CA LEU A 401 -7.74 -13.00 -21.38
C LEU A 401 -8.28 -14.04 -22.38
N PHE A 402 -7.75 -15.26 -22.35
CA PHE A 402 -7.91 -16.23 -23.44
C PHE A 402 -8.68 -17.50 -23.06
N PHE A 403 -8.51 -18.00 -21.83
CA PHE A 403 -8.91 -19.37 -21.50
C PHE A 403 -10.13 -19.46 -20.58
N ARG A 404 -10.41 -18.42 -19.78
CA ARG A 404 -11.57 -18.41 -18.88
C ARG A 404 -12.87 -18.20 -19.65
N ASN A 405 -13.91 -18.90 -19.17
CA ASN A 405 -15.28 -18.85 -19.68
C ASN A 405 -16.31 -18.46 -18.61
N ASP A 406 -15.86 -18.16 -17.39
CA ASP A 406 -16.71 -17.73 -16.27
C ASP A 406 -16.77 -16.20 -16.15
N ASN A 407 -17.61 -15.69 -15.24
CA ASN A 407 -17.78 -14.25 -15.01
C ASN A 407 -16.51 -13.55 -14.48
N GLY A 408 -15.49 -14.30 -14.04
CA GLY A 408 -14.18 -13.77 -13.67
C GLY A 408 -13.23 -13.54 -14.85
N LYS A 409 -13.63 -13.89 -16.09
CA LYS A 409 -12.92 -13.62 -17.34
C LYS A 409 -12.76 -12.12 -17.58
N MET A 410 -11.62 -11.70 -18.11
CA MET A 410 -11.42 -10.30 -18.49
C MET A 410 -12.33 -9.92 -19.68
N PRO A 411 -12.94 -8.72 -19.70
CA PRO A 411 -13.80 -8.30 -20.82
C PRO A 411 -13.06 -8.34 -22.16
N SER A 412 -13.72 -8.84 -23.22
CA SER A 412 -13.11 -8.97 -24.55
C SER A 412 -12.55 -7.65 -25.10
N SER A 413 -13.16 -6.52 -24.73
CA SER A 413 -12.66 -5.19 -25.11
C SER A 413 -11.25 -4.91 -24.57
N VAL A 414 -10.92 -5.37 -23.36
CA VAL A 414 -9.59 -5.27 -22.77
C VAL A 414 -8.60 -6.15 -23.54
N THR A 415 -9.02 -7.36 -23.94
CA THR A 415 -8.20 -8.27 -24.76
C THR A 415 -7.82 -7.60 -26.09
N TYR A 416 -8.79 -7.08 -26.84
CA TYR A 416 -8.51 -6.39 -28.11
C TYR A 416 -7.60 -5.17 -27.93
N LYS A 417 -7.90 -4.30 -26.96
CA LYS A 417 -7.06 -3.12 -26.66
C LYS A 417 -5.63 -3.52 -26.31
N SER A 418 -5.45 -4.52 -25.45
CA SER A 418 -4.14 -4.95 -24.98
C SER A 418 -3.25 -5.48 -26.10
N ILE A 419 -3.85 -6.26 -27.01
CA ILE A 419 -3.17 -6.78 -28.20
C ILE A 419 -2.78 -5.64 -29.14
N ILE A 420 -3.71 -4.71 -29.42
CA ILE A 420 -3.45 -3.56 -30.30
C ILE A 420 -2.35 -2.68 -29.71
N PHE A 421 -2.44 -2.28 -28.44
CA PHE A 421 -1.42 -1.44 -27.81
C PHE A 421 -0.06 -2.12 -27.71
N ALA A 422 -0.01 -3.41 -27.38
CA ALA A 422 1.25 -4.15 -27.36
C ALA A 422 1.87 -4.26 -28.76
N MET A 423 1.06 -4.52 -29.79
CA MET A 423 1.53 -4.54 -31.18
C MET A 423 2.05 -3.18 -31.63
N LEU A 424 1.31 -2.09 -31.35
CA LEU A 424 1.74 -0.73 -31.66
C LEU A 424 3.07 -0.37 -30.98
N ALA A 425 3.26 -0.77 -29.72
CA ALA A 425 4.53 -0.55 -29.02
C ALA A 425 5.69 -1.33 -29.68
N CYS A 426 5.43 -2.57 -30.11
CA CYS A 426 6.42 -3.39 -30.81
C CYS A 426 6.77 -2.79 -32.19
N THR A 427 5.78 -2.39 -32.98
CA THR A 427 6.00 -1.83 -34.32
C THR A 427 6.72 -0.48 -34.25
N ALA A 428 6.32 0.39 -33.33
CA ALA A 428 6.98 1.68 -33.11
C ALA A 428 8.46 1.55 -32.69
N THR A 429 8.86 0.39 -32.17
CA THR A 429 10.25 0.11 -31.79
C THR A 429 11.06 -0.46 -32.96
N MET A 430 10.39 -1.12 -33.91
CA MET A 430 10.99 -1.72 -35.11
C MET A 430 11.16 -0.73 -36.26
N CYS A 431 10.32 0.31 -36.32
CA CYS A 431 10.59 1.53 -37.10
C CYS A 431 11.76 2.30 -36.48
#